data_AF-A0A923ZUX5-F1
#
_entry.id   AF-A0A923ZUX5-F1
#
_cell.length_a   1.000
_cell.length_b   1.000
_cell.length_c   1.000
_cell.angle_alpha   90.00
_cell.angle_beta   90.00
_cell.angle_gamma   90.00
#
_symmetry.space_group_name_H-M   'P 1'
#
loop_
_entity.id
_entity.type
_entity.pdbx_description
1 polymer ?
#
loop_
_entity_poly.entity_id
_entity_poly.type
_entity_poly.pdbx_seq_one_letter_code
_entity_poly.pdbx_strand_id
1 'polypeptide(L)'
;MIPQAYITEWSNTVPWQTNEQVEQDLVICRALVALFQDDFLAENLAFRGGTALHKLYLQPQPRYSEDIDLVQITTVPFGPIINKIREQLAFLGDPKVKIKANNNTLVYRFESEFAPVQTLSLKVETNCREHFAVLGYQKFPFEVNSSWFQGKCEITTYEFEELLGTKLRALYQRRKGRDLYDMYKAITVHPNLDT
;
A
#
# COMPACT_ATOMS: atom_id res chain seq x y z
N MET A 1 -3.54 14.94 11.81
CA MET A 1 -4.74 14.79 10.91
C MET A 1 -5.78 13.91 11.58
N ILE A 2 -5.33 12.81 12.18
CA ILE A 2 -6.14 11.90 12.97
C ILE A 2 -6.00 12.34 14.44
N PRO A 3 -7.10 12.65 15.16
CA PRO A 3 -7.01 12.98 16.58
C PRO A 3 -6.27 11.91 17.41
N GLN A 4 -5.49 12.35 18.41
CA GLN A 4 -4.59 11.50 19.21
C GLN A 4 -5.27 10.27 19.81
N ALA A 5 -6.54 10.40 20.24
CA ALA A 5 -7.31 9.30 20.81
C ALA A 5 -7.42 8.11 19.84
N TYR A 6 -7.64 8.37 18.55
CA TYR A 6 -7.79 7.32 17.54
C TYR A 6 -6.47 6.70 17.11
N ILE A 7 -5.38 7.47 17.13
CA ILE A 7 -4.03 6.92 16.91
C ILE A 7 -3.67 5.99 18.08
N THR A 8 -3.96 6.40 19.32
CA THR A 8 -3.73 5.57 20.51
C THR A 8 -4.59 4.31 20.53
N GLU A 9 -5.82 4.38 20.00
CA GLU A 9 -6.63 3.18 19.77
C GLU A 9 -5.97 2.25 18.76
N TRP A 10 -5.56 2.78 17.60
CA TRP A 10 -4.97 2.00 16.52
C TRP A 10 -3.64 1.34 16.90
N SER A 11 -2.85 1.94 17.80
CA SER A 11 -1.60 1.35 18.29
C SER A 11 -1.77 0.00 18.98
N ASN A 12 -2.99 -0.35 19.42
CA ASN A 12 -3.29 -1.67 19.97
C ASN A 12 -3.44 -2.76 18.89
N THR A 13 -3.57 -2.36 17.62
CA THR A 13 -3.79 -3.27 16.47
C THR A 13 -2.51 -3.51 15.67
N VAL A 14 -1.57 -2.55 15.69
CA VAL A 14 -0.36 -2.58 14.86
C VAL A 14 0.92 -2.60 15.70
N PRO A 15 2.00 -3.26 15.25
CA PRO A 15 3.21 -3.44 16.06
C PRO A 15 4.18 -2.24 16.01
N TRP A 16 3.69 -1.05 15.67
CA TRP A 16 4.54 0.12 15.43
C TRP A 16 4.90 0.85 16.73
N GLN A 17 6.17 1.27 16.84
CA GLN A 17 6.71 1.83 18.07
C GLN A 17 6.45 3.34 18.21
N THR A 18 6.34 4.06 17.09
CA THR A 18 6.16 5.51 17.11
C THR A 18 4.75 5.89 16.67
N ASN A 19 4.20 6.95 17.26
CA ASN A 19 2.85 7.41 16.95
C ASN A 19 2.71 7.83 15.48
N GLU A 20 3.77 8.33 14.87
CA GLU A 20 3.80 8.70 13.45
C GLU A 20 3.64 7.46 12.55
N GLN A 21 4.26 6.35 12.90
CA GLN A 21 4.10 5.08 12.17
C GLN A 21 2.68 4.52 12.34
N VAL A 22 2.10 4.65 13.54
CA VAL A 22 0.71 4.26 13.81
C VAL A 22 -0.25 5.14 13.00
N GLU A 23 -0.08 6.46 13.02
CA GLU A 23 -0.90 7.41 12.25
C GLU A 23 -0.79 7.14 10.75
N GLN A 24 0.42 7.00 10.23
CA GLN A 24 0.65 6.70 8.81
C GLN A 24 0.07 5.34 8.42
N ASP A 25 0.16 4.30 9.26
CA ASP A 25 -0.43 3.00 8.96
C ASP A 25 -1.95 3.09 8.82
N LEU A 26 -2.63 3.81 9.73
CA LEU A 26 -4.07 4.03 9.65
C LEU A 26 -4.47 4.84 8.41
N VAL A 27 -3.66 5.84 8.04
CA VAL A 27 -3.83 6.58 6.78
C VAL A 27 -3.71 5.66 5.57
N ILE A 28 -2.71 4.78 5.52
CA ILE A 28 -2.52 3.82 4.43
C ILE A 28 -3.71 2.85 4.36
N CYS A 29 -4.16 2.33 5.50
CA CYS A 29 -5.31 1.43 5.58
C CYS A 29 -6.58 2.10 5.03
N ARG A 30 -6.88 3.34 5.45
CA ARG A 30 -8.00 4.11 4.89
C ARG A 30 -7.85 4.39 3.40
N ALA A 31 -6.64 4.75 2.95
CA ALA A 31 -6.36 5.01 1.55
C ALA A 31 -6.58 3.77 0.68
N LEU A 32 -6.14 2.58 1.13
CA LEU A 32 -6.38 1.32 0.42
C LEU A 32 -7.88 1.03 0.31
N VAL A 33 -8.65 1.22 1.39
CA VAL A 33 -10.10 1.06 1.32
C VAL A 33 -10.71 2.05 0.33
N ALA A 34 -10.38 3.35 0.41
CA ALA A 34 -10.91 4.36 -0.49
C ALA A 34 -10.59 4.09 -1.97
N LEU A 35 -9.39 3.59 -2.27
CA LEU A 35 -8.98 3.26 -3.63
C LEU A 35 -9.71 2.04 -4.19
N PHE A 36 -9.92 0.99 -3.38
CA PHE A 36 -10.50 -0.28 -3.84
C PHE A 36 -12.01 -0.42 -3.57
N GLN A 37 -12.64 0.55 -2.91
CA GLN A 37 -14.10 0.68 -2.87
C GLN A 37 -14.67 1.37 -4.12
N ASP A 38 -13.85 2.10 -4.86
CA ASP A 38 -14.25 2.70 -6.12
C ASP A 38 -14.12 1.67 -7.25
N ASP A 39 -15.25 1.29 -7.87
CA ASP A 39 -15.28 0.26 -8.91
C ASP A 39 -14.34 0.56 -10.08
N PHE A 40 -14.29 1.81 -10.52
CA PHE A 40 -13.41 2.22 -11.61
C PHE A 40 -11.93 2.01 -11.25
N LEU A 41 -11.49 2.43 -10.06
CA LEU A 41 -10.11 2.18 -9.63
C LEU A 41 -9.84 0.68 -9.40
N ALA A 42 -10.77 -0.05 -8.79
CA ALA A 42 -10.62 -1.47 -8.47
C ALA A 42 -10.53 -2.37 -9.72
N GLU A 43 -11.18 -1.98 -10.81
CA GLU A 43 -11.08 -2.64 -12.13
C GLU A 43 -9.79 -2.30 -12.88
N ASN A 44 -9.22 -1.11 -12.65
CA ASN A 44 -8.10 -0.59 -13.43
C ASN A 44 -6.74 -0.68 -12.70
N LEU A 45 -6.72 -0.98 -11.40
CA LEU A 45 -5.52 -1.02 -10.57
C LEU A 45 -5.38 -2.34 -9.80
N ALA A 46 -4.13 -2.78 -9.64
CA ALA A 46 -3.75 -3.84 -8.72
C ALA A 46 -2.71 -3.33 -7.71
N PHE A 47 -2.88 -3.71 -6.44
CA PHE A 47 -1.94 -3.42 -5.37
C PHE A 47 -0.76 -4.38 -5.38
N ARG A 48 0.46 -3.87 -5.18
CA ARG A 48 1.69 -4.66 -5.20
C ARG A 48 2.75 -4.12 -4.25
N GLY A 49 3.94 -4.67 -4.37
CA GLY A 49 5.13 -4.15 -3.71
C GLY A 49 5.25 -4.60 -2.26
N GLY A 50 6.09 -3.90 -1.50
CA GLY A 50 6.38 -4.28 -0.12
C GLY A 50 5.16 -4.14 0.78
N THR A 51 4.42 -3.05 0.63
CA THR A 51 3.26 -2.77 1.49
C THR A 51 2.13 -3.78 1.24
N ALA A 52 1.89 -4.21 -0.01
CA ALA A 52 0.95 -5.29 -0.29
C ALA A 52 1.37 -6.61 0.35
N LEU A 53 2.65 -7.00 0.22
CA LEU A 53 3.17 -8.21 0.84
C LEU A 53 2.94 -8.21 2.37
N HIS A 54 3.29 -7.10 3.03
CA HIS A 54 3.18 -6.99 4.49
C HIS A 54 1.74 -6.90 4.96
N LYS A 55 0.90 -6.04 4.34
CA LYS A 55 -0.47 -5.85 4.79
C LYS A 55 -1.40 -7.02 4.48
N LEU A 56 -1.19 -7.72 3.38
CA LEU A 56 -2.11 -8.78 2.93
C LEU A 56 -1.66 -10.17 3.39
N TYR A 57 -0.37 -10.49 3.35
CA TYR A 57 0.09 -11.89 3.51
C TYR A 57 0.99 -12.13 4.73
N LEU A 58 1.62 -11.11 5.29
CA LEU A 58 2.56 -11.28 6.41
C LEU A 58 2.01 -10.62 7.68
N GLN A 59 1.17 -11.35 8.41
CA GLN A 59 0.62 -10.90 9.68
C GLN A 59 1.25 -11.67 10.86
N PRO A 60 1.64 -10.99 11.97
CA PRO A 60 1.71 -9.53 12.11
C PRO A 60 2.77 -8.93 11.17
N GLN A 61 2.55 -7.69 10.71
CA GLN A 61 3.46 -7.01 9.77
C GLN A 61 4.91 -7.01 10.30
N PRO A 62 5.86 -7.68 9.62
CA PRO A 62 7.19 -7.88 10.17
C PRO A 62 8.11 -6.66 10.06
N ARG A 63 7.81 -5.71 9.16
CA ARG A 63 8.50 -4.42 9.10
C ARG A 63 7.60 -3.33 8.57
N TYR A 64 7.94 -2.09 8.93
CA TYR A 64 7.25 -0.91 8.45
C TYR A 64 7.47 -0.66 6.94
N SER A 65 6.40 -0.26 6.25
CA SER A 65 6.36 0.08 4.83
C SER A 65 5.26 1.12 4.59
N GLU A 66 5.58 2.24 3.93
CA GLU A 66 4.71 3.42 3.93
C GLU A 66 4.20 3.87 2.56
N ASP A 67 4.78 3.35 1.48
CA ASP A 67 4.39 3.70 0.10
C ASP A 67 3.28 2.75 -0.39
N ILE A 68 2.33 3.24 -1.19
CA ILE A 68 1.35 2.43 -1.91
C ILE A 68 1.84 2.25 -3.35
N ASP A 69 2.25 1.03 -3.70
CA ASP A 69 2.67 0.67 -5.06
C ASP A 69 1.51 0.00 -5.82
N LEU A 70 1.15 0.56 -6.96
CA LEU A 70 0.06 0.11 -7.83
C LEU A 70 0.57 -0.25 -9.22
N VAL A 71 -0.18 -1.09 -9.92
CA VAL A 71 -0.05 -1.35 -11.36
C VAL A 71 -1.37 -1.02 -12.01
N GLN A 72 -1.32 -0.30 -13.11
CA GLN A 72 -2.44 -0.21 -14.01
C GLN A 72 -2.59 -1.53 -14.76
N ILE A 73 -3.73 -2.20 -14.65
CA ILE A 73 -3.93 -3.55 -15.25
C ILE A 73 -4.74 -3.52 -16.56
N THR A 74 -5.25 -2.34 -16.92
CA THR A 74 -5.96 -2.10 -18.19
C THR A 74 -5.19 -1.12 -19.08
N THR A 75 -5.56 -1.02 -20.35
CA THR A 75 -4.90 -0.13 -21.33
C THR A 75 -5.54 1.25 -21.44
N VAL A 76 -6.42 1.63 -20.51
CA VAL A 76 -7.07 2.96 -20.53
C VAL A 76 -6.05 4.10 -20.36
N PRO A 77 -6.34 5.33 -20.80
CA PRO A 77 -5.49 6.46 -20.48
C PRO A 77 -5.33 6.63 -18.96
N PHE A 78 -4.12 6.94 -18.49
CA PHE A 78 -3.86 7.11 -17.07
C PHE A 78 -4.49 8.40 -16.48
N GLY A 79 -4.84 9.38 -17.31
CA GLY A 79 -5.44 10.66 -16.90
C GLY A 79 -6.72 10.52 -16.04
N PRO A 80 -7.73 9.76 -16.48
CA PRO A 80 -8.89 9.42 -15.66
C PRO A 80 -8.54 8.74 -14.34
N ILE A 81 -7.59 7.80 -14.34
CA ILE A 81 -7.14 7.09 -13.14
C ILE A 81 -6.54 8.07 -12.13
N ILE A 82 -5.62 8.94 -12.54
CA ILE A 82 -5.01 9.92 -11.62
C ILE A 82 -6.05 10.88 -11.04
N ASN A 83 -7.03 11.31 -11.84
CA ASN A 83 -8.11 12.18 -11.35
C ASN A 83 -8.96 11.47 -10.30
N LYS A 84 -9.28 10.19 -10.52
CA LYS A 84 -10.08 9.42 -9.59
C LYS A 84 -9.32 9.07 -8.30
N ILE A 85 -8.01 8.77 -8.38
CA ILE A 85 -7.14 8.64 -7.19
C ILE A 85 -7.17 9.94 -6.37
N ARG A 86 -7.07 11.10 -7.02
CA ARG A 86 -7.12 12.41 -6.33
C ARG A 86 -8.46 12.64 -5.63
N GLU A 87 -9.57 12.25 -6.27
CA GLU A 87 -10.91 12.32 -5.70
C GLU A 87 -11.04 11.43 -4.45
N GLN A 88 -10.67 10.15 -4.56
CA GLN A 88 -10.78 9.20 -3.44
C GLN A 88 -9.86 9.54 -2.27
N LEU A 89 -8.71 10.16 -2.54
CA LEU A 89 -7.74 10.56 -1.53
C LEU A 89 -7.82 12.06 -1.17
N ALA A 90 -8.92 12.74 -1.50
CA ALA A 90 -9.09 14.17 -1.21
C ALA A 90 -9.00 14.52 0.28
N PHE A 91 -9.25 13.54 1.17
CA PHE A 91 -9.08 13.71 2.63
C PHE A 91 -7.62 13.97 3.04
N LEU A 92 -6.65 13.69 2.17
CA LEU A 92 -5.23 13.99 2.37
C LEU A 92 -4.81 15.35 1.78
N GLY A 93 -5.74 16.09 1.18
CA GLY A 93 -5.46 17.34 0.46
C GLY A 93 -4.90 17.11 -0.94
N ASP A 94 -4.32 18.16 -1.52
CA ASP A 94 -3.78 18.13 -2.89
C ASP A 94 -2.39 17.48 -2.96
N PRO A 95 -2.18 16.49 -3.84
CA PRO A 95 -0.88 15.85 -3.99
C PRO A 95 0.04 16.65 -4.91
N LYS A 96 1.34 16.53 -4.67
CA LYS A 96 2.35 16.83 -5.70
C LYS A 96 2.44 15.65 -6.68
N VAL A 97 2.06 15.90 -7.93
CA VAL A 97 2.14 14.90 -9.01
C VAL A 97 3.53 14.91 -9.64
N LYS A 98 4.14 13.72 -9.78
CA LYS A 98 5.39 13.48 -10.51
C LYS A 98 5.15 12.46 -11.61
N ILE A 99 5.09 12.94 -12.84
CA ILE A 99 4.90 12.11 -14.04
C ILE A 99 6.27 11.70 -14.57
N LYS A 100 6.46 10.40 -14.80
CA LYS A 100 7.60 9.84 -15.54
C LYS A 100 7.09 8.98 -16.69
N ALA A 101 7.97 8.64 -17.62
CA ALA A 101 7.63 7.88 -18.83
C ALA A 101 6.89 6.54 -18.58
N ASN A 102 7.12 5.91 -17.42
CA ASN A 102 6.60 4.56 -17.12
C ASN A 102 5.83 4.50 -15.79
N ASN A 103 5.92 5.55 -14.99
CA ASN A 103 5.49 5.52 -13.61
C ASN A 103 5.03 6.91 -13.18
N ASN A 104 3.91 6.96 -12.47
CA ASN A 104 3.32 8.19 -11.97
C ASN A 104 3.28 8.13 -10.45
N THR A 105 3.75 9.19 -9.79
CA THR A 105 3.75 9.25 -8.32
C THR A 105 2.94 10.45 -7.85
N LEU A 106 1.94 10.23 -7.01
CA LEU A 106 1.25 11.26 -6.25
C LEU A 106 1.85 11.28 -4.84
N VAL A 107 2.26 12.45 -4.38
CA VAL A 107 2.83 12.63 -3.04
C VAL A 107 1.92 13.53 -2.24
N TYR A 108 1.21 12.95 -1.27
CA TYR A 108 0.40 13.66 -0.29
C TYR A 108 1.27 13.94 0.94
N ARG A 109 1.17 15.16 1.49
CA ARG A 109 1.90 15.56 2.69
C ARG A 109 0.92 16.07 3.72
N PHE A 110 1.13 15.66 4.97
CA PHE A 110 0.31 16.06 6.09
C PHE A 110 1.14 16.10 7.36
N GLU A 111 0.65 16.80 8.37
CA GLU A 111 1.31 16.94 9.66
C GLU A 111 0.88 15.82 10.61
N SER A 112 1.85 15.27 11.34
CA SER A 112 1.60 14.31 12.41
C SER A 112 0.88 14.97 13.58
N GLU A 113 0.08 14.19 14.29
CA GLU A 113 -0.74 14.70 15.39
C GLU A 113 0.04 14.93 16.70
N PHE A 114 1.05 14.10 16.97
CA PHE A 114 1.82 14.17 18.21
C PHE A 114 3.00 15.15 18.07
N ALA A 115 3.32 15.83 19.17
CA ALA A 115 4.48 16.72 19.26
C ALA A 115 5.77 15.92 19.51
N PRO A 116 6.92 16.31 18.91
CA PRO A 116 7.07 17.42 17.95
C PRO A 116 6.40 17.10 16.61
N VAL A 117 5.66 18.06 16.05
CA VAL A 117 4.95 17.88 14.78
C VAL A 117 5.94 17.63 13.65
N GLN A 118 5.73 16.55 12.90
CA GLN A 118 6.55 16.13 11.76
C GLN A 118 5.71 16.13 10.49
N THR A 119 6.33 16.43 9.35
CA THR A 119 5.66 16.27 8.04
C THR A 119 5.78 14.82 7.59
N LEU A 120 4.65 14.13 7.52
CA LEU A 120 4.51 12.79 6.96
C LEU A 120 4.18 12.86 5.47
N SER A 121 4.43 11.77 4.75
CA SER A 121 4.07 11.68 3.35
C SER A 121 3.54 10.32 2.95
N LEU A 122 2.39 10.29 2.29
CA LEU A 122 1.90 9.11 1.58
C LEU A 122 2.27 9.24 0.10
N LYS A 123 3.06 8.29 -0.42
CA LYS A 123 3.30 8.17 -1.85
C LYS A 123 2.41 7.10 -2.44
N VAL A 124 1.67 7.47 -3.49
CA VAL A 124 0.93 6.54 -4.33
C VAL A 124 1.66 6.47 -5.67
N GLU A 125 2.35 5.36 -5.90
CA GLU A 125 3.13 5.11 -7.10
C GLU A 125 2.37 4.15 -8.02
N THR A 126 2.22 4.47 -9.30
CA THR A 126 1.49 3.63 -10.26
C THR A 126 2.33 3.37 -11.51
N ASN A 127 2.68 2.09 -11.71
CA ASN A 127 3.33 1.62 -12.93
C ASN A 127 2.30 1.47 -14.05
N CYS A 128 2.58 2.08 -15.20
CA CYS A 128 1.68 2.11 -16.37
C CYS A 128 2.24 1.36 -17.59
N ARG A 129 3.21 0.45 -17.41
CA ARG A 129 3.77 -0.35 -18.53
C ARG A 129 3.77 -1.85 -18.28
N GLU A 130 4.01 -2.29 -17.05
CA GLU A 130 4.06 -3.71 -16.70
C GLU A 130 2.64 -4.25 -16.42
N HIS A 131 1.78 -4.30 -17.44
CA HIS A 131 0.36 -4.70 -17.35
C HIS A 131 0.13 -6.22 -17.20
N PHE A 132 1.13 -7.01 -16.82
CA PHE A 132 1.01 -8.46 -16.79
C PHE A 132 1.12 -9.02 -15.37
N ALA A 133 0.43 -10.14 -15.17
CA ALA A 133 0.60 -11.04 -14.05
C ALA A 133 0.86 -12.45 -14.60
N VAL A 134 1.83 -13.14 -14.03
CA VAL A 134 2.20 -14.51 -14.44
C VAL A 134 1.20 -15.52 -13.89
N LEU A 135 0.82 -15.38 -12.62
CA LEU A 135 -0.11 -16.26 -11.94
C LEU A 135 -1.55 -15.69 -11.93
N GLY A 136 -1.72 -14.47 -12.42
CA GLY A 136 -3.00 -13.76 -12.47
C GLY A 136 -3.20 -12.81 -11.29
N TYR A 137 -4.40 -12.24 -11.22
CA TYR A 137 -4.83 -11.37 -10.13
C TYR A 137 -5.86 -12.10 -9.27
N GLN A 138 -5.81 -11.83 -7.96
CA GLN A 138 -6.82 -12.27 -7.02
C GLN A 138 -7.47 -11.08 -6.30
N LYS A 139 -8.64 -11.34 -5.73
CA LYS A 139 -9.37 -10.39 -4.87
C LYS A 139 -9.10 -10.77 -3.42
N PHE A 140 -8.44 -9.87 -2.68
CA PHE A 140 -8.12 -10.07 -1.28
C PHE A 140 -9.08 -9.27 -0.40
N PRO A 141 -9.84 -9.91 0.53
CA PRO A 141 -10.72 -9.19 1.43
C PRO A 141 -9.92 -8.33 2.41
N PHE A 142 -10.21 -7.03 2.46
CA PHE A 142 -9.52 -6.09 3.35
C PHE A 142 -10.53 -5.26 4.13
N GLU A 143 -10.34 -5.18 5.44
CA GLU A 143 -11.23 -4.48 6.35
C GLU A 143 -10.42 -3.63 7.33
N VAL A 144 -10.92 -2.42 7.59
CA VAL A 144 -10.42 -1.52 8.61
C VAL A 144 -11.56 -1.24 9.55
N ASN A 145 -11.35 -1.50 10.85
CA ASN A 145 -12.31 -1.20 11.89
C ASN A 145 -11.61 -0.41 13.00
N SER A 146 -11.85 0.89 13.03
CA SER A 146 -11.34 1.83 14.04
C SER A 146 -12.40 2.89 14.33
N SER A 147 -12.33 3.58 15.46
CA SER A 147 -13.27 4.67 15.74
C SER A 147 -13.12 5.87 14.78
N TRP A 148 -11.96 6.04 14.13
CA TRP A 148 -11.75 7.12 13.16
C TRP A 148 -12.26 6.76 11.75
N PHE A 149 -12.12 5.50 11.35
CA PHE A 149 -12.52 5.02 10.04
C PHE A 149 -12.92 3.54 10.07
N GLN A 150 -14.05 3.24 9.42
CA GLN A 150 -14.53 1.89 9.18
C GLN A 150 -14.80 1.71 7.70
N GLY A 151 -14.34 0.59 7.14
CA GLY A 151 -14.60 0.28 5.74
C GLY A 151 -14.03 -1.06 5.33
N LYS A 152 -14.57 -1.61 4.25
CA LYS A 152 -14.20 -2.89 3.69
C LYS A 152 -14.16 -2.83 2.17
N CYS A 153 -13.25 -3.57 1.56
CA CYS A 153 -13.13 -3.70 0.11
C CYS A 153 -12.52 -5.04 -0.28
N GLU A 154 -12.56 -5.34 -1.57
CA GLU A 154 -11.77 -6.41 -2.16
C GLU A 154 -10.61 -5.79 -2.95
N ILE A 155 -9.39 -5.95 -2.43
CA ILE A 155 -8.20 -5.42 -3.06
C ILE A 155 -7.80 -6.35 -4.21
N THR A 156 -7.77 -5.84 -5.43
CA THR A 156 -7.11 -6.53 -6.55
C THR A 156 -5.61 -6.56 -6.27
N THR A 157 -5.02 -7.75 -6.20
CA THR A 157 -3.59 -7.94 -5.92
C THR A 157 -3.05 -9.14 -6.70
N TYR A 158 -1.74 -9.33 -6.65
CA TYR A 158 -1.07 -10.49 -7.23
C TYR A 158 -1.15 -11.70 -6.30
N GLU A 159 -0.96 -12.89 -6.87
CA GLU A 159 -0.63 -14.09 -6.09
C GLU A 159 0.59 -13.87 -5.20
N PHE A 160 0.58 -14.51 -4.04
CA PHE A 160 1.61 -14.33 -3.01
C PHE A 160 3.00 -14.66 -3.55
N GLU A 161 3.12 -15.79 -4.27
CA GLU A 161 4.33 -16.27 -4.94
C GLU A 161 4.84 -15.25 -5.97
N GLU A 162 3.94 -14.57 -6.68
CA GLU A 162 4.32 -13.56 -7.67
C GLU A 162 4.84 -12.29 -6.98
N LEU A 163 4.23 -11.86 -5.88
CA LEU A 163 4.79 -10.76 -5.06
C LEU A 163 6.20 -11.11 -4.56
N LEU A 164 6.42 -12.33 -4.09
CA LEU A 164 7.75 -12.82 -3.70
C LEU A 164 8.72 -12.90 -4.88
N GLY A 165 8.27 -13.33 -6.05
CA GLY A 165 9.06 -13.32 -7.28
C GLY A 165 9.58 -11.92 -7.61
N THR A 166 8.74 -10.87 -7.45
CA THR A 166 9.21 -9.48 -7.62
C THR A 166 10.23 -9.05 -6.58
N LYS A 167 10.14 -9.57 -5.34
CA LYS A 167 11.13 -9.34 -4.27
C LYS A 167 12.45 -10.02 -4.55
N LEU A 168 12.42 -11.27 -5.02
CA LEU A 168 13.60 -12.00 -5.44
C LEU A 168 14.31 -11.27 -6.58
N ARG A 169 13.58 -10.87 -7.63
CA ARG A 169 14.12 -10.04 -8.71
C ARG A 169 14.76 -8.76 -8.19
N ALA A 170 14.09 -8.05 -7.29
CA ALA A 170 14.59 -6.81 -6.70
C ALA A 170 15.84 -7.02 -5.83
N LEU A 171 15.92 -8.14 -5.11
CA LEU A 171 17.08 -8.55 -4.32
C LEU A 171 18.28 -8.79 -5.22
N TYR A 172 18.11 -9.53 -6.32
CA TYR A 172 19.17 -9.77 -7.32
C TYR A 172 19.68 -8.46 -7.94
N GLN A 173 18.78 -7.54 -8.27
CA GLN A 173 19.12 -6.29 -8.96
C GLN A 173 19.75 -5.25 -8.03
N ARG A 174 19.26 -5.09 -6.79
CA ARG A 174 19.63 -3.97 -5.91
C ARG A 174 20.42 -4.38 -4.67
N ARG A 175 20.41 -5.66 -4.31
CA ARG A 175 21.11 -6.23 -3.14
C ARG A 175 20.80 -5.51 -1.82
N LYS A 176 19.52 -5.17 -1.58
CA LYS A 176 19.09 -4.48 -0.35
C LYS A 176 18.66 -5.47 0.73
N GLY A 177 19.15 -5.28 1.95
CA GLY A 177 18.84 -6.16 3.10
C GLY A 177 17.34 -6.31 3.40
N ARG A 178 16.52 -5.27 3.12
CA ARG A 178 15.06 -5.35 3.28
C ARG A 178 14.40 -6.37 2.35
N ASP A 179 14.92 -6.57 1.13
CA ASP A 179 14.36 -7.54 0.19
C ASP A 179 14.71 -8.96 0.63
N LEU A 180 15.92 -9.19 1.18
CA LEU A 180 16.30 -10.45 1.82
C LEU A 180 15.45 -10.75 3.06
N TYR A 181 15.22 -9.73 3.90
CA TYR A 181 14.37 -9.85 5.09
C TYR A 181 12.93 -10.24 4.72
N ASP A 182 12.35 -9.59 3.70
CA ASP A 182 11.00 -9.91 3.21
C ASP A 182 10.93 -11.39 2.76
N MET A 183 11.93 -11.88 2.02
CA MET A 183 12.01 -13.28 1.59
C MET A 183 12.10 -14.25 2.79
N TYR A 184 13.01 -14.00 3.72
CA TYR A 184 13.17 -14.84 4.91
C TYR A 184 11.88 -14.92 5.73
N LYS A 185 11.22 -13.78 5.94
CA LYS A 185 9.95 -13.73 6.67
C LYS A 185 8.85 -14.48 5.95
N ALA A 186 8.74 -14.32 4.64
CA ALA A 186 7.73 -15.02 3.85
C ALA A 186 7.86 -16.54 3.95
N ILE A 187 9.07 -17.08 3.76
CA ILE A 187 9.35 -18.52 3.84
C ILE A 187 9.13 -19.05 5.26
N THR A 188 9.42 -18.25 6.28
CA THR A 188 9.24 -18.66 7.69
C THR A 188 7.75 -18.70 8.09
N VAL A 189 6.95 -17.76 7.59
CA VAL A 189 5.51 -17.66 7.92
C VAL A 189 4.68 -18.63 7.08
N HIS A 190 5.09 -18.88 5.83
CA HIS A 190 4.41 -19.75 4.88
C HIS A 190 5.32 -20.93 4.49
N PRO A 191 5.50 -21.93 5.37
CA PRO A 191 6.45 -23.03 5.13
C PRO A 191 6.06 -23.96 3.98
N ASN A 192 4.79 -23.90 3.54
CA ASN A 192 4.26 -24.69 2.43
C ASN A 192 4.29 -23.95 1.09
N LEU A 193 5.02 -22.82 1.00
CA LEU A 193 5.33 -22.19 -0.28
C LEU A 193 5.91 -23.25 -1.22
N ASP A 194 5.31 -23.41 -2.41
CA ASP A 194 5.83 -24.30 -3.44
C ASP A 194 7.10 -23.67 -4.03
N THR A 195 8.25 -24.04 -3.45
CA THR A 195 9.58 -23.50 -3.79
C THR A 195 10.26 -24.25 -4.93
#